data_AF-A0A2N2LFR3-F1
#
_entry.id   AF-A0A2N2LFR3-F1
#
_cell.length_a   1.000
_cell.length_b   1.000
_cell.length_c   1.000
_cell.angle_alpha   90.00
_cell.angle_beta   90.00
_cell.angle_gamma   90.00
#
_symmetry.space_group_name_H-M   'P 1'
#
loop_
_entity.id
_entity.type
_entity.pdbx_description
1 polymer ?
#
loop_
_entity_poly.entity_id
_entity_poly.type
_entity_poly.pdbx_seq_one_letter_code
_entity_poly.pdbx_strand_id
1 'polypeptide(L)'
;MKRLSIILIMLAALGICFAAEYHIVLTWDEMEGELNGVLTGVIAGNSASVSGVAASSAMDGKFRSLGETMALGSVQRFDINVTEGYFSFWIRDKFVDDDINPDGDLIRRSQPKIEVFRGTKLLRGFSIEKGNGLTCKVFSLDAASGAIDPEIRFYPRTKMILAMVVDALNGKPVPDATVEISGGEERFPSFATDSMGYAAFPVEIGAYNMNISLPGYIRTSFPVEMNFDENPHEYVIALAPETREYRIVLTWGSRPADLDAHLLGPTPEGSSFHIWYRNRVLIGGKDFLDRDKTTGYGPETITIYKPAIGEYLYAVHDYSNRRNSSSKALSRSDATVQIYAENRLLKTFKVPKDHPGNMWQVFKIDKNHVINPINSVTWIQDEQKMQ
;
A
#
# COMPACT_ATOMS: atom_id res chain seq x y z
N MET A 1 -49.34 57.09 -28.28
CA MET A 1 -49.32 56.99 -26.80
C MET A 1 -49.04 55.53 -26.44
N LYS A 2 -47.77 55.16 -26.26
CA LYS A 2 -47.14 54.79 -24.97
C LYS A 2 -47.84 53.66 -24.21
N ARG A 3 -47.21 52.47 -24.17
CA ARG A 3 -46.54 51.99 -22.95
C ARG A 3 -45.45 50.96 -23.27
N LEU A 4 -44.24 51.33 -22.87
CA LEU A 4 -43.05 50.50 -22.65
C LEU A 4 -43.34 49.47 -21.55
N SER A 5 -42.87 48.24 -21.71
CA SER A 5 -42.43 47.40 -20.60
C SER A 5 -41.09 46.78 -20.99
N ILE A 6 -40.08 47.08 -20.19
CA ILE A 6 -38.70 46.63 -20.28
C ILE A 6 -38.49 45.55 -19.19
N ILE A 7 -37.54 44.62 -19.42
CA ILE A 7 -36.80 43.79 -18.44
C ILE A 7 -37.55 42.49 -18.05
N LEU A 8 -36.97 41.28 -18.09
CA LEU A 8 -35.69 40.85 -17.51
C LEU A 8 -35.09 39.62 -18.23
N ILE A 9 -33.81 39.73 -18.59
CA ILE A 9 -32.91 38.61 -18.90
C ILE A 9 -32.47 37.99 -17.56
N MET A 10 -32.61 36.68 -17.40
CA MET A 10 -31.81 35.88 -16.45
C MET A 10 -31.30 34.65 -17.19
N LEU A 11 -30.05 34.73 -17.67
CA LEU A 11 -28.82 34.28 -17.01
C LEU A 11 -28.65 32.75 -17.01
N ALA A 12 -27.89 32.33 -18.01
CA ALA A 12 -26.91 31.24 -18.02
C ALA A 12 -26.97 30.23 -16.87
N ALA A 13 -27.24 28.99 -17.26
CA ALA A 13 -26.74 27.80 -16.60
C ALA A 13 -25.21 27.90 -16.49
N LEU A 14 -24.70 28.29 -15.33
CA LEU A 14 -23.37 27.84 -14.91
C LEU A 14 -23.58 26.56 -14.11
N GLY A 15 -23.40 25.43 -14.80
CA GLY A 15 -23.01 24.21 -14.11
C GLY A 15 -21.79 24.53 -13.27
N ILE A 16 -21.87 24.26 -11.97
CA ILE A 16 -20.75 24.35 -11.05
C ILE A 16 -19.73 23.30 -11.53
N CYS A 17 -18.79 23.74 -12.36
CA CYS A 17 -17.57 22.99 -12.62
C CYS A 17 -16.79 23.09 -11.31
N PHE A 18 -16.90 22.06 -10.47
CA PHE A 18 -15.91 21.88 -9.41
C PHE A 18 -14.58 21.74 -10.15
N ALA A 19 -13.71 22.76 -10.07
CA ALA A 19 -12.35 22.64 -10.56
C ALA A 19 -11.76 21.40 -9.89
N ALA A 20 -11.15 20.50 -10.67
CA ALA A 20 -10.60 19.28 -10.08
C ALA A 20 -9.58 19.65 -9.02
N GLU A 21 -9.56 18.88 -7.94
CA GLU A 21 -8.62 19.17 -6.87
C GLU A 21 -7.20 18.91 -7.34
N TYR A 22 -6.99 17.82 -8.08
CA TYR A 22 -5.73 17.51 -8.73
C TYR A 22 -5.90 17.26 -10.23
N HIS A 23 -4.88 17.68 -10.99
CA HIS A 23 -4.74 17.38 -12.41
C HIS A 23 -3.40 16.69 -12.66
N ILE A 24 -3.40 15.64 -13.47
CA ILE A 24 -2.18 14.95 -13.91
C ILE A 24 -2.11 15.06 -15.42
N VAL A 25 -0.95 15.48 -15.93
CA VAL A 25 -0.67 15.59 -17.36
C VAL A 25 0.49 14.67 -17.70
N LEU A 26 0.27 13.74 -18.64
CA LEU A 26 1.30 12.89 -19.22
C LEU A 26 1.57 13.35 -20.65
N THR A 27 2.83 13.56 -20.98
CA THR A 27 3.30 13.88 -22.35
C THR A 27 4.49 13.00 -22.72
N TRP A 28 4.69 12.73 -24.01
CA TRP A 28 5.79 11.90 -24.52
C TRP A 28 6.15 12.27 -25.97
N ASP A 29 7.27 11.74 -26.45
CA ASP A 29 7.68 11.80 -27.86
C ASP A 29 6.98 10.70 -28.66
N GLU A 30 6.02 11.08 -29.49
CA GLU A 30 5.19 10.18 -30.29
C GLU A 30 5.98 9.43 -31.36
N MET A 31 7.12 9.96 -31.80
CA MET A 31 7.94 9.35 -32.83
C MET A 31 8.73 8.13 -32.30
N GLU A 32 8.90 8.06 -30.98
CA GLU A 32 9.69 7.01 -30.31
C GLU A 32 8.84 5.88 -29.73
N GLY A 33 7.53 6.13 -29.54
CA GLY A 33 6.54 5.16 -29.09
C GLY A 33 5.25 5.80 -28.57
N GLU A 34 4.21 5.00 -28.38
CA GLU A 34 2.95 5.45 -27.79
C GLU A 34 2.79 4.95 -26.35
N LEU A 35 2.43 5.86 -25.45
CA LEU A 35 2.26 5.54 -24.03
C LEU A 35 0.79 5.52 -23.61
N ASN A 36 0.52 4.75 -22.56
CA ASN A 36 -0.73 4.78 -21.83
C ASN A 36 -0.45 5.07 -20.35
N GLY A 37 -1.03 6.16 -19.84
CA GLY A 37 -1.11 6.44 -18.41
C GLY A 37 -2.27 5.68 -17.77
N VAL A 38 -2.05 5.06 -16.62
CA VAL A 38 -3.11 4.41 -15.84
C VAL A 38 -3.14 5.00 -14.45
N LEU A 39 -4.28 5.57 -14.08
CA LEU A 39 -4.54 6.13 -12.76
C LEU A 39 -5.37 5.12 -11.95
N THR A 40 -4.82 4.61 -10.86
CA THR A 40 -5.54 3.79 -9.90
C THR A 40 -5.84 4.62 -8.65
N GLY A 41 -6.99 4.35 -8.02
CA GLY A 41 -7.44 5.07 -6.84
C GLY A 41 -8.11 4.14 -5.83
N VAL A 42 -7.81 4.35 -4.55
CA VAL A 42 -8.52 3.74 -3.42
C VAL A 42 -9.20 4.84 -2.61
N ILE A 43 -10.52 4.80 -2.56
CA ILE A 43 -11.36 5.77 -1.85
C ILE A 43 -12.37 5.00 -0.99
N ALA A 44 -12.35 5.25 0.32
CA ALA A 44 -13.23 4.57 1.27
C ALA A 44 -13.21 3.04 1.12
N GLY A 45 -12.01 2.45 1.01
CA GLY A 45 -11.81 1.01 0.89
C GLY A 45 -12.14 0.40 -0.47
N ASN A 46 -12.74 1.17 -1.40
CA ASN A 46 -13.03 0.70 -2.75
C ASN A 46 -11.88 1.07 -3.68
N SER A 47 -11.48 0.17 -4.57
CA SER A 47 -10.48 0.41 -5.61
C SER A 47 -11.13 0.56 -6.98
N ALA A 48 -10.53 1.37 -7.85
CA ALA A 48 -10.85 1.43 -9.27
C ALA A 48 -9.66 1.98 -10.06
N SER A 49 -9.74 1.92 -11.38
CA SER A 49 -8.74 2.45 -12.29
C SER A 49 -9.38 3.14 -13.50
N VAL A 50 -8.62 4.04 -14.13
CA VAL A 50 -8.96 4.64 -15.44
C VAL A 50 -7.73 4.65 -16.34
N SER A 51 -7.95 4.41 -17.63
CA SER A 51 -6.92 4.39 -18.67
C SER A 51 -6.87 5.72 -19.42
N GLY A 52 -5.68 6.17 -19.76
CA GLY A 52 -5.42 7.42 -20.49
C GLY A 52 -5.85 7.39 -21.95
N VAL A 53 -5.98 6.20 -22.54
CA VAL A 53 -6.31 6.01 -23.96
C VAL A 53 -7.62 6.69 -24.35
N ALA A 54 -8.66 6.60 -23.52
CA ALA A 54 -9.98 7.14 -23.80
C ALA A 54 -10.59 7.83 -22.57
N ALA A 55 -11.50 8.77 -22.82
CA ALA A 55 -12.24 9.43 -21.75
C ALA A 55 -13.07 8.40 -20.96
N SER A 56 -12.85 8.35 -19.65
CA SER A 56 -13.49 7.38 -18.76
C SER A 56 -13.49 7.92 -17.33
N SER A 57 -14.45 7.47 -16.51
CA SER A 57 -14.58 7.90 -15.11
C SER A 57 -14.78 6.72 -14.19
N ALA A 58 -14.23 6.81 -12.98
CA ALA A 58 -14.38 5.81 -11.94
C ALA A 58 -15.04 6.41 -10.69
N MET A 59 -15.68 5.54 -9.90
CA MET A 59 -16.32 5.87 -8.61
C MET A 59 -17.22 7.12 -8.69
N ASP A 60 -18.18 7.12 -9.60
CA ASP A 60 -19.13 8.23 -9.82
C ASP A 60 -18.46 9.57 -10.15
N GLY A 61 -17.33 9.54 -10.88
CA GLY A 61 -16.64 10.75 -11.34
C GLY A 61 -15.65 11.35 -10.34
N LYS A 62 -15.40 10.65 -9.22
CA LYS A 62 -14.37 11.05 -8.24
C LYS A 62 -12.97 11.14 -8.85
N PHE A 63 -12.67 10.34 -9.85
CA PHE A 63 -11.51 10.55 -10.71
C PHE A 63 -11.78 10.02 -12.12
N ARG A 64 -11.06 10.58 -13.10
CA ARG A 64 -11.32 10.32 -14.51
C ARG A 64 -10.08 10.52 -15.37
N SER A 65 -10.07 9.83 -16.50
CA SER A 65 -9.26 10.14 -17.66
C SER A 65 -10.06 11.04 -18.60
N LEU A 66 -9.44 12.09 -19.14
CA LEU A 66 -10.01 12.92 -20.19
C LEU A 66 -9.70 12.36 -21.60
N GLY A 67 -9.00 11.22 -21.66
CA GLY A 67 -8.54 10.63 -22.89
C GLY A 67 -7.33 11.32 -23.49
N GLU A 68 -6.90 10.78 -24.62
CA GLU A 68 -5.80 11.33 -25.40
C GLU A 68 -6.29 12.42 -26.36
N THR A 69 -5.54 13.52 -26.45
CA THR A 69 -5.90 14.63 -27.33
C THR A 69 -4.81 14.87 -28.36
N MET A 70 -5.03 14.49 -29.63
CA MET A 70 -4.05 14.74 -30.71
C MET A 70 -3.88 16.22 -31.05
N ALA A 71 -4.81 17.09 -30.63
CA ALA A 71 -4.80 18.52 -30.96
C ALA A 71 -3.65 19.31 -30.29
N LEU A 72 -2.97 18.74 -29.30
CA LEU A 72 -1.90 19.38 -28.52
C LEU A 72 -0.61 18.52 -28.46
N GLY A 73 -0.46 17.57 -29.39
CA GLY A 73 0.55 16.52 -29.35
C GLY A 73 0.14 15.30 -28.52
N SER A 74 1.03 14.33 -28.34
CA SER A 74 0.84 13.16 -27.50
C SER A 74 0.68 13.52 -26.02
N VAL A 75 -0.58 13.73 -25.61
CA VAL A 75 -0.95 14.17 -24.26
C VAL A 75 -2.16 13.39 -23.75
N GLN A 76 -2.05 12.89 -22.52
CA GLN A 76 -3.16 12.34 -21.74
C GLN A 76 -3.35 13.15 -20.45
N ARG A 77 -4.60 13.37 -20.04
CA ARG A 77 -4.94 14.14 -18.83
C ARG A 77 -5.87 13.38 -17.91
N PHE A 78 -5.66 13.55 -16.62
CA PHE A 78 -6.45 12.91 -15.57
C PHE A 78 -6.86 13.94 -14.51
N ASP A 79 -8.07 13.78 -13.99
CA ASP A 79 -8.61 14.62 -12.92
C ASP A 79 -8.93 13.77 -11.69
N ILE A 80 -8.64 14.31 -10.50
CA ILE A 80 -9.05 13.75 -9.21
C ILE A 80 -9.87 14.83 -8.47
N ASN A 81 -11.11 14.48 -8.14
CA ASN A 81 -12.14 15.36 -7.57
C ASN A 81 -12.52 14.92 -6.14
N VAL A 82 -11.52 14.61 -5.32
CA VAL A 82 -11.72 14.18 -3.93
C VAL A 82 -10.69 14.80 -3.00
N THR A 83 -11.14 15.06 -1.78
CA THR A 83 -10.31 15.57 -0.67
C THR A 83 -9.61 14.47 0.11
N GLU A 84 -9.90 13.20 -0.18
CA GLU A 84 -9.29 12.05 0.47
C GLU A 84 -9.19 10.86 -0.49
N GLY A 85 -8.19 10.00 -0.27
CA GLY A 85 -7.95 8.81 -1.09
C GLY A 85 -6.47 8.66 -1.43
N TYR A 86 -6.07 7.46 -1.82
CA TYR A 86 -4.73 7.16 -2.28
C TYR A 86 -4.77 6.81 -3.75
N PHE A 87 -3.86 7.41 -4.52
CA PHE A 87 -3.79 7.24 -5.96
C PHE A 87 -2.41 6.80 -6.36
N SER A 88 -2.30 5.96 -7.38
CA SER A 88 -1.03 5.65 -8.03
C SER A 88 -1.13 5.92 -9.52
N PHE A 89 -0.05 6.45 -10.07
CA PHE A 89 0.05 6.71 -11.50
C PHE A 89 1.11 5.81 -12.12
N TRP A 90 0.69 5.13 -13.18
CA TRP A 90 1.50 4.19 -13.93
C TRP A 90 1.60 4.66 -15.37
N ILE A 91 2.69 4.31 -16.03
CA ILE A 91 2.86 4.45 -17.48
C ILE A 91 3.27 3.10 -18.07
N ARG A 92 2.74 2.78 -19.23
CA ARG A 92 3.07 1.56 -19.98
C ARG A 92 3.05 1.83 -21.47
N ASP A 93 3.61 0.92 -22.27
CA ASP A 93 3.38 0.91 -23.71
C ASP A 93 1.88 0.71 -23.99
N LYS A 94 1.31 1.56 -24.86
CA LYS A 94 -0.12 1.55 -25.20
C LYS A 94 -0.55 0.26 -25.88
N PHE A 95 0.34 -0.35 -26.67
CA PHE A 95 0.07 -1.56 -27.44
C PHE A 95 0.75 -2.79 -26.84
N VAL A 96 1.13 -2.70 -25.56
CA VAL A 96 1.82 -3.77 -24.87
C VAL A 96 1.02 -5.07 -24.97
N ASP A 97 1.66 -6.07 -25.53
CA ASP A 97 1.30 -7.47 -25.41
C ASP A 97 2.49 -8.13 -24.72
N ASP A 98 2.28 -8.59 -23.48
CA ASP A 98 3.34 -9.19 -22.65
C ASP A 98 3.99 -10.41 -23.33
N ASP A 99 3.35 -11.00 -24.34
CA ASP A 99 3.79 -12.23 -25.01
C ASP A 99 4.22 -12.03 -26.48
N ILE A 100 3.98 -10.85 -27.07
CA ILE A 100 4.32 -10.55 -28.47
C ILE A 100 5.34 -9.40 -28.57
N ASN A 101 6.62 -9.78 -28.76
CA ASN A 101 7.76 -8.89 -29.02
C ASN A 101 7.84 -7.66 -28.07
N PRO A 102 7.98 -7.90 -26.76
CA PRO A 102 7.99 -6.83 -25.76
C PRO A 102 9.20 -5.89 -25.93
N ASP A 103 8.96 -4.59 -26.10
CA ASP A 103 10.01 -3.56 -26.09
C ASP A 103 10.14 -2.91 -24.71
N GLY A 104 11.01 -3.47 -23.87
CA GLY A 104 11.29 -2.94 -22.54
C GLY A 104 11.92 -1.54 -22.52
N ASP A 105 12.41 -1.03 -23.65
CA ASP A 105 13.01 0.31 -23.72
C ASP A 105 12.05 1.39 -24.18
N LEU A 106 10.87 1.04 -24.71
CA LEU A 106 9.91 1.97 -25.31
C LEU A 106 9.56 3.12 -24.37
N ILE A 107 9.16 2.81 -23.13
CA ILE A 107 8.79 3.83 -22.13
C ILE A 107 9.88 4.87 -21.97
N ARG A 108 11.14 4.44 -21.79
CA ARG A 108 12.27 5.35 -21.61
C ARG A 108 12.55 6.14 -22.89
N ARG A 109 12.49 5.48 -24.05
CA ARG A 109 12.81 6.07 -25.35
C ARG A 109 11.80 7.16 -25.74
N SER A 110 10.53 7.00 -25.38
CA SER A 110 9.48 8.02 -25.53
C SER A 110 9.62 9.24 -24.60
N GLN A 111 10.64 9.29 -23.73
CA GLN A 111 10.95 10.44 -22.86
C GLN A 111 9.74 11.04 -22.10
N PRO A 112 8.97 10.23 -21.35
CA PRO A 112 7.74 10.71 -20.74
C PRO A 112 8.00 11.78 -19.68
N LYS A 113 7.14 12.80 -19.71
CA LYS A 113 7.05 13.83 -18.69
C LYS A 113 5.68 13.80 -18.06
N ILE A 114 5.67 13.80 -16.73
CA ILE A 114 4.45 13.78 -15.93
C ILE A 114 4.44 14.99 -15.01
N GLU A 115 3.34 15.74 -15.02
CA GLU A 115 3.15 16.91 -14.17
C GLU A 115 1.89 16.74 -13.33
N VAL A 116 2.00 16.97 -12.02
CA VAL A 116 0.91 16.86 -11.05
C VAL A 116 0.62 18.24 -10.46
N PHE A 117 -0.61 18.70 -10.62
CA PHE A 117 -1.08 20.00 -10.16
C PHE A 117 -2.13 19.83 -9.06
N ARG A 118 -2.25 20.83 -8.18
CA ARG A 118 -3.42 21.03 -7.31
C ARG A 118 -4.03 22.39 -7.63
N GLY A 119 -5.24 22.40 -8.20
CA GLY A 119 -5.75 23.56 -8.92
C GLY A 119 -4.74 23.99 -10.01
N THR A 120 -4.26 25.24 -9.95
CA THR A 120 -3.27 25.77 -10.90
C THR A 120 -1.81 25.63 -10.46
N LYS A 121 -1.57 25.17 -9.23
CA LYS A 121 -0.22 25.06 -8.67
C LYS A 121 0.40 23.72 -9.06
N LEU A 122 1.54 23.75 -9.76
CA LEU A 122 2.37 22.56 -9.96
C LEU A 122 2.88 22.08 -8.58
N LEU A 123 2.55 20.84 -8.22
CA LEU A 123 3.07 20.20 -7.02
C LEU A 123 4.37 19.47 -7.33
N ARG A 124 4.42 18.72 -8.44
CA ARG A 124 5.58 17.93 -8.81
C ARG A 124 5.61 17.59 -10.30
N GLY A 125 6.82 17.58 -10.87
CA GLY A 125 7.10 17.06 -12.21
C GLY A 125 8.02 15.84 -12.15
N PHE A 126 7.90 14.96 -13.13
CA PHE A 126 8.73 13.77 -13.32
C PHE A 126 9.24 13.71 -14.75
N SER A 127 10.46 13.22 -14.93
CA SER A 127 11.05 12.89 -16.23
C SER A 127 11.69 11.51 -16.13
N ILE A 128 11.30 10.62 -17.05
CA ILE A 128 11.72 9.21 -17.01
C ILE A 128 12.85 9.01 -18.00
N GLU A 129 14.08 9.16 -17.52
CA GLU A 129 15.28 9.13 -18.37
C GLU A 129 15.98 7.76 -18.39
N LYS A 130 15.69 6.90 -17.41
CA LYS A 130 16.36 5.62 -17.18
C LYS A 130 15.37 4.56 -16.71
N GLY A 131 15.71 3.31 -16.99
CA GLY A 131 14.93 2.14 -16.65
C GLY A 131 14.56 1.32 -17.89
N ASN A 132 14.11 0.09 -17.65
CA ASN A 132 13.71 -0.86 -18.68
C ASN A 132 12.58 -1.73 -18.11
N GLY A 133 11.50 -1.88 -18.87
CA GLY A 133 10.31 -2.63 -18.51
C GLY A 133 9.11 -2.20 -19.33
N LEU A 134 8.06 -3.01 -19.30
CA LEU A 134 6.82 -2.80 -20.06
C LEU A 134 5.80 -1.91 -19.34
N THR A 135 5.98 -1.74 -18.04
CA THR A 135 5.21 -0.80 -17.23
C THR A 135 6.10 -0.19 -16.16
N CYS A 136 5.79 1.03 -15.76
CA CYS A 136 6.50 1.76 -14.73
C CYS A 136 5.49 2.38 -13.77
N LYS A 137 5.58 2.06 -12.49
CA LYS A 137 4.96 2.91 -11.45
C LYS A 137 5.75 4.20 -11.40
N VAL A 138 5.09 5.36 -11.35
CA VAL A 138 5.79 6.66 -11.36
C VAL A 138 5.70 7.30 -9.98
N PHE A 139 4.51 7.36 -9.40
CA PHE A 139 4.29 7.94 -8.10
C PHE A 139 3.03 7.42 -7.42
N SER A 140 2.95 7.66 -6.12
CA SER A 140 1.70 7.60 -5.36
C SER A 140 1.37 8.97 -4.74
N LEU A 141 0.08 9.30 -4.68
CA LEU A 141 -0.48 10.56 -4.18
C LEU A 141 -1.48 10.27 -3.06
N ASP A 142 -1.33 10.96 -1.94
CA ASP A 142 -2.38 11.06 -0.91
C ASP A 142 -3.14 12.37 -1.13
N ALA A 143 -4.41 12.26 -1.51
CA ALA A 143 -5.24 13.41 -1.86
C ALA A 143 -5.52 14.33 -0.66
N ALA A 144 -5.49 13.81 0.58
CA ALA A 144 -5.75 14.62 1.77
C ALA A 144 -4.58 15.54 2.10
N SER A 145 -3.36 15.00 2.11
CA SER A 145 -2.15 15.77 2.42
C SER A 145 -1.56 16.48 1.19
N GLY A 146 -1.82 15.97 -0.01
CA GLY A 146 -1.14 16.37 -1.24
C GLY A 146 0.28 15.83 -1.36
N ALA A 147 0.68 14.90 -0.49
CA ALA A 147 2.01 14.30 -0.50
C ALA A 147 2.18 13.34 -1.69
N ILE A 148 3.19 13.59 -2.53
CA ILE A 148 3.53 12.78 -3.70
C ILE A 148 4.86 12.07 -3.47
N ASP A 149 4.83 10.74 -3.42
CA ASP A 149 6.03 9.90 -3.33
C ASP A 149 6.44 9.42 -4.72
N PRO A 150 7.70 9.66 -5.15
CA PRO A 150 8.24 9.07 -6.36
C PRO A 150 8.44 7.58 -6.15
N GLU A 151 7.93 6.79 -7.08
CA GLU A 151 8.05 5.34 -7.08
C GLU A 151 8.47 4.86 -8.48
N ILE A 152 9.41 5.56 -9.14
CA ILE A 152 9.90 5.22 -10.49
C ILE A 152 10.49 3.82 -10.47
N ARG A 153 9.66 2.84 -10.82
CA ARG A 153 9.98 1.42 -10.77
C ARG A 153 9.39 0.74 -11.98
N PHE A 154 10.28 0.13 -12.75
CA PHE A 154 9.93 -0.62 -13.95
C PHE A 154 9.69 -2.08 -13.63
N TYR A 155 8.79 -2.68 -14.41
CA TYR A 155 8.45 -4.09 -14.32
C TYR A 155 8.52 -4.72 -15.71
N PRO A 156 8.99 -5.97 -15.80
CA PRO A 156 9.17 -6.65 -17.08
C PRO A 156 7.84 -7.07 -17.74
N ARG A 157 6.73 -7.04 -17.00
CA ARG A 157 5.38 -7.42 -17.45
C ARG A 157 4.34 -6.50 -16.84
N THR A 158 3.21 -6.36 -17.52
CA THR A 158 2.06 -5.60 -17.01
C THR A 158 1.27 -6.41 -16.00
N LYS A 159 1.08 -7.71 -16.24
CA LYS A 159 0.35 -8.60 -15.35
C LYS A 159 1.30 -9.53 -14.59
N MET A 160 1.60 -9.17 -13.35
CA MET A 160 2.47 -9.99 -12.51
C MET A 160 2.24 -9.75 -11.02
N ILE A 161 2.48 -10.80 -10.24
CA ILE A 161 2.55 -10.74 -8.78
C ILE A 161 4.01 -10.88 -8.36
N LEU A 162 4.47 -9.97 -7.52
CA LEU A 162 5.80 -10.01 -6.91
C LEU A 162 5.66 -10.27 -5.42
N ALA A 163 6.45 -11.21 -4.92
CA ALA A 163 6.64 -11.46 -3.50
C ALA A 163 8.02 -10.95 -3.09
N MET A 164 8.08 -10.11 -2.06
CA MET A 164 9.31 -9.77 -1.35
C MET A 164 9.27 -10.45 0.02
N VAL A 165 10.05 -11.51 0.18
CA VAL A 165 10.12 -12.29 1.42
C VAL A 165 11.27 -11.79 2.27
N VAL A 166 10.95 -11.37 3.49
CA VAL A 166 11.91 -10.89 4.49
C VAL A 166 11.75 -11.68 5.77
N ASP A 167 12.83 -11.81 6.54
CA ASP A 167 12.82 -12.48 7.83
C ASP A 167 12.06 -11.59 8.82
N ALA A 168 11.05 -12.14 9.50
CA ALA A 168 10.26 -11.37 10.47
C ALA A 168 11.11 -10.77 11.60
N LEU A 169 12.18 -11.42 12.03
CA LEU A 169 13.00 -11.00 13.17
C LEU A 169 13.96 -9.87 12.86
N ASN A 170 14.46 -9.77 11.62
CA ASN A 170 15.53 -8.82 11.28
C ASN A 170 15.25 -8.03 10.00
N GLY A 171 14.24 -8.43 9.23
CA GLY A 171 13.81 -7.80 7.99
C GLY A 171 14.79 -7.88 6.84
N LYS A 172 15.83 -8.71 6.95
CA LYS A 172 16.72 -8.99 5.83
C LYS A 172 15.97 -9.85 4.81
N PRO A 173 16.32 -9.73 3.53
CA PRO A 173 15.88 -10.66 2.50
C PRO A 173 16.05 -12.13 2.90
N VAL A 174 15.07 -12.96 2.55
CA VAL A 174 15.13 -14.41 2.71
C VAL A 174 15.31 -15.04 1.33
N PRO A 175 16.53 -15.46 0.95
CA PRO A 175 16.76 -16.19 -0.28
C PRO A 175 16.30 -17.65 -0.17
N ASP A 176 16.14 -18.30 -1.32
CA ASP A 176 15.85 -19.73 -1.47
C ASP A 176 14.52 -20.20 -0.85
N ALA A 177 13.65 -19.28 -0.43
CA ALA A 177 12.31 -19.63 0.01
C ALA A 177 11.47 -20.05 -1.19
N THR A 178 10.84 -21.21 -1.11
CA THR A 178 9.91 -21.69 -2.13
C THR A 178 8.63 -20.87 -2.05
N VAL A 179 8.29 -20.20 -3.14
CA VAL A 179 7.03 -19.48 -3.34
C VAL A 179 6.21 -20.20 -4.41
N GLU A 180 4.97 -20.52 -4.07
CA GLU A 180 4.02 -21.23 -4.94
C GLU A 180 2.74 -20.41 -5.05
N ILE A 181 2.26 -20.20 -6.27
CA ILE A 181 0.94 -19.62 -6.51
C ILE A 181 0.01 -20.72 -7.02
N SER A 182 -1.19 -20.79 -6.45
CA SER A 182 -2.24 -21.74 -6.83
C SER A 182 -3.57 -21.01 -7.01
N GLY A 183 -4.35 -21.39 -8.02
CA GLY A 183 -5.59 -20.69 -8.40
C GLY A 183 -5.57 -20.29 -9.87
N GLY A 184 -6.70 -19.80 -10.39
CA GLY A 184 -6.89 -19.59 -11.83
C GLY A 184 -7.07 -20.90 -12.63
N GLU A 185 -6.94 -20.82 -13.95
CA GLU A 185 -7.02 -21.99 -14.86
C GLU A 185 -5.70 -22.78 -14.94
N GLU A 186 -4.59 -22.22 -14.44
CA GLU A 186 -3.24 -22.79 -14.58
C GLU A 186 -2.56 -23.13 -13.25
N ARG A 187 -1.68 -24.14 -13.27
CA ARG A 187 -0.71 -24.39 -12.21
C ARG A 187 0.61 -23.72 -12.57
N PHE A 188 1.02 -22.75 -11.76
CA PHE A 188 2.32 -22.11 -11.90
C PHE A 188 3.42 -23.01 -11.30
N PRO A 189 4.63 -23.03 -11.88
CA PRO A 189 5.78 -23.67 -11.23
C PRO A 189 6.09 -22.97 -9.90
N SER A 190 6.74 -23.69 -8.98
CA SER A 190 7.31 -23.07 -7.79
C SER A 190 8.57 -22.29 -8.15
N PHE A 191 8.76 -21.13 -7.52
CA PHE A 191 9.94 -20.31 -7.69
C PHE A 191 10.66 -20.19 -6.35
N ALA A 192 11.99 -20.21 -6.38
CA ALA A 192 12.80 -19.84 -5.22
C ALA A 192 12.99 -18.32 -5.21
N THR A 193 12.95 -17.70 -4.03
CA THR A 193 13.34 -16.29 -3.90
C THR A 193 14.82 -16.10 -4.22
N ASP A 194 15.14 -14.97 -4.85
CA ASP A 194 16.52 -14.60 -5.16
C ASP A 194 17.29 -14.10 -3.92
N SER A 195 18.56 -13.70 -4.11
CA SER A 195 19.41 -13.14 -3.04
C SER A 195 18.84 -11.90 -2.32
N MET A 196 17.88 -11.24 -2.95
CA MET A 196 17.19 -10.06 -2.45
C MET A 196 15.77 -10.40 -1.94
N GLY A 197 15.43 -11.68 -1.86
CA GLY A 197 14.17 -12.18 -1.30
C GLY A 197 13.00 -12.07 -2.27
N TYR A 198 13.25 -11.79 -3.55
CA TYR A 198 12.20 -11.59 -4.53
C TYR A 198 11.84 -12.88 -5.27
N ALA A 199 10.55 -13.09 -5.48
CA ALA A 199 10.01 -14.01 -6.46
C ALA A 199 8.93 -13.29 -7.28
N ALA A 200 8.85 -13.57 -8.58
CA ALA A 200 7.95 -12.89 -9.50
C ALA A 200 7.20 -13.91 -10.36
N PHE A 201 5.90 -13.69 -10.51
CA PHE A 201 4.98 -14.59 -11.17
C PHE A 201 4.21 -13.84 -12.24
N PRO A 202 4.41 -14.15 -13.54
CA PRO A 202 3.45 -13.74 -14.56
C PRO A 202 2.13 -14.44 -14.27
N VAL A 203 1.03 -13.69 -14.20
CA VAL A 203 -0.29 -14.22 -13.91
C VAL A 203 -1.33 -13.51 -14.77
N GLU A 204 -2.43 -14.19 -15.04
CA GLU A 204 -3.60 -13.57 -15.66
C GLU A 204 -4.48 -12.89 -14.60
N ILE A 205 -5.49 -12.14 -15.05
CA ILE A 205 -6.50 -11.56 -14.16
C ILE A 205 -7.22 -12.70 -13.41
N GLY A 206 -7.22 -12.64 -12.08
CA GLY A 206 -7.77 -13.72 -11.28
C GLY A 206 -7.40 -13.66 -9.80
N ALA A 207 -8.03 -14.56 -9.04
CA ALA A 207 -7.76 -14.76 -7.63
C ALA A 207 -6.88 -16.00 -7.44
N TYR A 208 -5.88 -15.86 -6.58
CA TYR A 208 -4.89 -16.89 -6.30
C TYR A 208 -4.62 -17.01 -4.79
N ASN A 209 -3.92 -18.07 -4.41
CA ASN A 209 -3.33 -18.25 -3.09
C ASN A 209 -1.82 -18.41 -3.24
N MET A 210 -1.07 -17.58 -2.53
CA MET A 210 0.38 -17.64 -2.43
C MET A 210 0.76 -18.47 -1.20
N ASN A 211 1.63 -19.45 -1.38
CA ASN A 211 2.20 -20.29 -0.33
C ASN A 211 3.72 -20.08 -0.30
N ILE A 212 4.28 -19.87 0.89
CA ILE A 212 5.71 -19.65 1.09
C ILE A 212 6.23 -20.64 2.13
N SER A 213 7.34 -21.30 1.81
CA SER A 213 7.99 -22.26 2.70
C SER A 213 9.50 -22.23 2.58
N LEU A 214 10.18 -22.35 3.71
CA LEU A 214 11.62 -22.55 3.82
C LEU A 214 11.88 -23.38 5.10
N PRO A 215 12.73 -24.41 5.10
CA PRO A 215 13.05 -25.16 6.32
C PRO A 215 13.53 -24.24 7.45
N GLY A 216 13.03 -24.45 8.67
CA GLY A 216 13.30 -23.59 9.82
C GLY A 216 12.39 -22.36 9.92
N TYR A 217 11.42 -22.21 9.01
CA TYR A 217 10.40 -21.16 9.04
C TYR A 217 8.99 -21.74 9.07
N ILE A 218 8.06 -20.98 9.63
CA ILE A 218 6.64 -21.32 9.66
C ILE A 218 6.05 -21.09 8.26
N ARG A 219 5.51 -22.16 7.66
CA ARG A 219 4.82 -22.09 6.36
C ARG A 219 3.70 -21.06 6.40
N THR A 220 3.66 -20.18 5.41
CA THR A 220 2.69 -19.08 5.33
C THR A 220 1.87 -19.19 4.04
N SER A 221 0.57 -18.90 4.13
CA SER A 221 -0.37 -18.96 3.00
C SER A 221 -1.40 -17.83 3.09
N PHE A 222 -1.66 -17.12 2.00
CA PHE A 222 -2.65 -16.04 1.95
C PHE A 222 -3.17 -15.79 0.53
N PRO A 223 -4.39 -15.22 0.38
CA PRO A 223 -4.94 -14.89 -0.92
C PRO A 223 -4.22 -13.67 -1.52
N VAL A 224 -4.03 -13.73 -2.84
CA VAL A 224 -3.51 -12.63 -3.67
C VAL A 224 -4.36 -12.54 -4.93
N GLU A 225 -4.38 -11.38 -5.57
CA GLU A 225 -5.21 -11.16 -6.77
C GLU A 225 -4.45 -10.37 -7.81
N MET A 226 -4.79 -10.60 -9.07
CA MET A 226 -4.40 -9.76 -10.20
C MET A 226 -5.68 -9.10 -10.74
N ASN A 227 -5.72 -7.78 -10.70
CA ASN A 227 -6.93 -7.01 -10.96
C ASN A 227 -7.03 -6.54 -12.43
N PHE A 228 -8.21 -6.07 -12.82
CA PHE A 228 -8.49 -5.53 -14.15
C PHE A 228 -7.75 -4.22 -14.47
N ASP A 229 -7.01 -3.65 -13.52
CA ASP A 229 -6.10 -2.54 -13.81
C ASP A 229 -4.81 -2.99 -14.49
N GLU A 230 -4.55 -4.30 -14.52
CA GLU A 230 -3.40 -4.92 -15.20
C GLU A 230 -2.07 -4.28 -14.76
N ASN A 231 -1.97 -3.94 -13.47
CA ASN A 231 -0.74 -3.42 -12.90
C ASN A 231 -0.02 -4.51 -12.07
N PRO A 232 1.32 -4.49 -12.03
CA PRO A 232 2.09 -5.34 -11.13
C PRO A 232 1.68 -5.15 -9.67
N HIS A 233 1.43 -6.25 -8.97
CA HIS A 233 1.06 -6.24 -7.55
C HIS A 233 2.21 -6.76 -6.70
N GLU A 234 2.60 -5.98 -5.70
CA GLU A 234 3.68 -6.35 -4.78
C GLU A 234 3.14 -6.71 -3.41
N TYR A 235 3.58 -7.86 -2.91
CA TYR A 235 3.31 -8.33 -1.57
C TYR A 235 4.62 -8.40 -0.81
N VAL A 236 4.65 -7.79 0.38
CA VAL A 236 5.76 -7.91 1.32
C VAL A 236 5.36 -8.93 2.38
N ILE A 237 6.15 -9.99 2.51
CA ILE A 237 5.88 -11.09 3.41
C ILE A 237 6.99 -11.19 4.44
N ALA A 238 6.61 -11.03 5.71
CA ALA A 238 7.48 -11.31 6.83
C ALA A 238 7.37 -12.80 7.19
N LEU A 239 8.35 -13.60 6.74
CA LEU A 239 8.39 -15.02 7.03
C LEU A 239 8.96 -15.23 8.44
N ALA A 240 8.17 -15.83 9.33
CA ALA A 240 8.57 -16.04 10.72
C ALA A 240 9.41 -17.33 10.86
N PRO A 241 10.62 -17.29 11.42
CA PRO A 241 11.33 -18.49 11.84
C PRO A 241 10.47 -19.35 12.78
N GLU A 242 10.72 -20.65 12.85
CA GLU A 242 10.09 -21.52 13.84
C GLU A 242 10.31 -20.97 15.26
N THR A 243 9.26 -21.03 16.09
CA THR A 243 9.21 -20.45 17.43
C THR A 243 8.15 -21.17 18.26
N ARG A 244 8.44 -21.41 19.54
CA ARG A 244 7.44 -21.90 20.49
C ARG A 244 6.77 -20.74 21.22
N GLU A 245 7.53 -19.66 21.38
CA GLU A 245 7.15 -18.39 21.98
C GLU A 245 6.09 -17.65 21.15
N TYR A 246 5.34 -16.76 21.80
CA TYR A 246 4.47 -15.84 21.10
C TYR A 246 5.30 -14.83 20.30
N ARG A 247 5.16 -14.86 18.97
CA ARG A 247 5.74 -13.87 18.07
C ARG A 247 4.63 -13.10 17.37
N ILE A 248 4.66 -11.78 17.53
CA ILE A 248 3.69 -10.86 16.97
C ILE A 248 4.39 -10.08 15.87
N VAL A 249 3.94 -10.25 14.64
CA VAL A 249 4.53 -9.65 13.44
C VAL A 249 3.55 -8.64 12.87
N LEU A 250 3.97 -7.38 12.79
CA LEU A 250 3.25 -6.29 12.15
C LEU A 250 3.85 -6.04 10.77
N THR A 251 3.02 -6.08 9.72
CA THR A 251 3.37 -5.64 8.37
C THR A 251 2.38 -4.56 7.90
N TRP A 252 2.81 -3.66 7.03
CA TRP A 252 1.96 -2.64 6.41
C TRP A 252 2.50 -2.22 5.04
N GLY A 253 1.69 -1.47 4.28
CA GLY A 253 2.07 -0.96 2.96
C GLY A 253 3.14 0.14 3.02
N SER A 254 3.38 0.83 1.90
CA SER A 254 4.33 1.97 1.87
C SER A 254 3.88 3.15 2.72
N ARG A 255 2.58 3.23 3.03
CA ARG A 255 1.98 4.34 3.76
C ARG A 255 1.09 3.84 4.89
N PRO A 256 1.12 4.49 6.07
CA PRO A 256 2.07 5.53 6.45
C PRO A 256 3.51 4.99 6.51
N ALA A 257 4.49 5.89 6.47
CA ALA A 257 5.90 5.49 6.38
C ALA A 257 6.39 4.76 7.63
N ASP A 258 5.70 4.96 8.75
CA ASP A 258 6.13 4.54 10.08
C ASP A 258 4.91 4.17 10.94
N LEU A 259 4.80 2.87 11.23
CA LEU A 259 3.86 2.28 12.18
C LEU A 259 4.66 1.58 13.28
N ASP A 260 4.40 1.92 14.53
CA ASP A 260 5.08 1.36 15.68
C ASP A 260 4.25 0.26 16.35
N ALA A 261 4.90 -0.86 16.69
CA ALA A 261 4.37 -1.91 17.54
C ALA A 261 4.54 -1.53 19.01
N HIS A 262 3.44 -1.63 19.77
CA HIS A 262 3.47 -1.43 21.21
C HIS A 262 2.91 -2.65 21.94
N LEU A 263 3.58 -3.03 23.03
CA LEU A 263 3.14 -4.12 23.91
C LEU A 263 3.17 -3.67 25.36
N LEU A 264 2.02 -3.71 26.03
CA LEU A 264 1.92 -3.58 27.48
C LEU A 264 1.73 -4.96 28.09
N GLY A 265 2.33 -5.20 29.26
CA GLY A 265 2.16 -6.46 29.97
C GLY A 265 2.79 -6.47 31.35
N PRO A 266 2.60 -7.56 32.10
CA PRO A 266 3.24 -7.78 33.39
C PRO A 266 4.71 -8.21 33.23
N THR A 267 5.55 -7.77 34.15
CA THR A 267 6.88 -8.34 34.40
C THR A 267 6.76 -9.58 35.29
N PRO A 268 7.71 -10.53 35.24
CA PRO A 268 7.76 -11.65 36.18
C PRO A 268 7.79 -11.23 37.65
N GLU A 269 8.30 -10.03 37.95
CA GLU A 269 8.42 -9.46 39.30
C GLU A 269 7.12 -8.79 39.79
N GLY A 270 6.07 -8.75 38.97
CA GLY A 270 4.74 -8.22 39.33
C GLY A 270 4.52 -6.72 39.05
N SER A 271 5.50 -6.03 38.46
CA SER A 271 5.32 -4.67 37.90
C SER A 271 4.78 -4.73 36.45
N SER A 272 4.43 -3.59 35.84
CA SER A 272 4.05 -3.52 34.42
C SER A 272 5.18 -2.97 33.56
N PHE A 273 5.16 -3.33 32.28
CA PHE A 273 6.03 -2.78 31.25
C PHE A 273 5.20 -2.21 30.09
N HIS A 274 5.82 -1.32 29.31
CA HIS A 274 5.32 -0.87 28.02
C HIS A 274 6.47 -0.79 27.02
N ILE A 275 6.50 -1.74 26.07
CA ILE A 275 7.49 -1.80 24.99
C ILE A 275 7.01 -0.98 23.81
N TRP A 276 7.93 -0.18 23.25
CA TRP A 276 7.82 0.56 21.99
C TRP A 276 9.22 1.03 21.55
N TYR A 277 9.36 1.66 20.37
CA TYR A 277 10.67 1.96 19.77
C TYR A 277 11.67 2.67 20.72
N ARG A 278 11.21 3.57 21.61
CA ARG A 278 12.07 4.25 22.61
C ARG A 278 12.20 3.55 23.96
N ASN A 279 11.37 2.56 24.26
CA ASN A 279 11.42 1.84 25.52
C ASN A 279 11.50 0.34 25.27
N ARG A 280 12.73 -0.14 25.09
CA ARG A 280 13.03 -1.56 24.93
C ARG A 280 13.21 -2.20 26.29
N VAL A 281 12.48 -3.27 26.56
CA VAL A 281 12.46 -3.93 27.87
C VAL A 281 13.12 -5.29 27.74
N LEU A 282 14.22 -5.48 28.47
CA LEU A 282 14.90 -6.76 28.58
C LEU A 282 14.18 -7.62 29.62
N ILE A 283 13.51 -8.69 29.19
CA ILE A 283 12.88 -9.66 30.11
C ILE A 283 13.61 -10.99 29.98
N GLY A 284 14.17 -11.45 31.11
CA GLY A 284 14.97 -12.69 31.13
C GLY A 284 16.26 -12.62 30.31
N GLY A 285 16.81 -11.42 30.10
CA GLY A 285 18.08 -11.18 29.40
C GLY A 285 17.96 -11.03 27.87
N LYS A 286 16.74 -10.97 27.32
CA LYS A 286 16.48 -10.72 25.89
C LYS A 286 15.52 -9.55 25.70
N ASP A 287 15.74 -8.80 24.62
CA ASP A 287 14.80 -7.76 24.18
C ASP A 287 13.55 -8.43 23.60
N PHE A 288 12.38 -7.92 23.96
CA PHE A 288 11.12 -8.41 23.39
C PHE A 288 10.82 -7.72 22.06
N LEU A 289 11.39 -6.55 21.77
CA LEU A 289 11.32 -5.91 20.46
C LEU A 289 12.49 -6.40 19.59
N ASP A 290 12.26 -7.45 18.81
CA ASP A 290 13.30 -8.05 17.96
C ASP A 290 13.70 -7.10 16.81
N ARG A 291 12.72 -6.33 16.30
CA ARG A 291 12.93 -5.32 15.26
C ARG A 291 12.00 -4.13 15.39
N ASP A 292 12.62 -2.97 15.22
CA ASP A 292 12.05 -1.63 15.13
C ASP A 292 12.39 -1.09 13.74
N LYS A 293 11.39 -0.62 12.99
CA LYS A 293 11.58 -0.15 11.60
C LYS A 293 10.86 1.17 11.36
N THR A 294 11.61 2.24 11.58
CA THR A 294 11.14 3.63 11.48
C THR A 294 10.84 4.17 10.07
N THR A 295 11.03 3.38 8.99
CA THR A 295 10.74 3.80 7.60
C THR A 295 10.41 2.64 6.67
N GLY A 296 9.37 2.77 5.83
CA GLY A 296 9.05 1.86 4.71
C GLY A 296 8.15 0.68 5.09
N TYR A 297 8.21 -0.43 4.35
CA TYR A 297 7.23 -1.54 4.36
C TYR A 297 7.28 -2.54 5.54
N GLY A 298 7.52 -2.12 6.79
CA GLY A 298 7.69 -3.07 7.91
C GLY A 298 8.67 -4.23 7.59
N PRO A 299 8.57 -5.41 8.23
CA PRO A 299 7.84 -5.68 9.45
C PRO A 299 8.45 -5.03 10.70
N GLU A 300 7.64 -4.86 11.73
CA GLU A 300 8.07 -4.83 13.12
C GLU A 300 7.67 -6.13 13.81
N THR A 301 8.48 -6.58 14.78
CA THR A 301 8.25 -7.87 15.43
C THR A 301 8.57 -7.80 16.91
N ILE A 302 7.61 -8.29 17.70
CA ILE A 302 7.74 -8.47 19.15
C ILE A 302 7.62 -9.97 19.48
N THR A 303 8.62 -10.52 20.17
CA THR A 303 8.59 -11.90 20.69
C THR A 303 8.52 -11.89 22.23
N ILE A 304 7.51 -12.57 22.79
CA ILE A 304 7.33 -12.74 24.23
C ILE A 304 8.02 -14.05 24.65
N TYR A 305 9.29 -13.96 25.06
CA TYR A 305 10.09 -15.15 25.40
C TYR A 305 9.71 -15.82 26.71
N LYS A 306 9.25 -15.04 27.69
CA LYS A 306 8.85 -15.51 29.02
C LYS A 306 7.58 -14.77 29.44
N PRO A 307 6.39 -15.28 29.09
CA PRO A 307 5.15 -14.65 29.52
C PRO A 307 5.02 -14.76 31.05
N ALA A 308 5.00 -13.62 31.73
CA ALA A 308 4.50 -13.53 33.10
C ALA A 308 2.97 -13.65 33.12
N ILE A 309 2.43 -14.13 34.25
CA ILE A 309 0.99 -14.26 34.43
C ILE A 309 0.37 -12.86 34.52
N GLY A 310 -0.56 -12.57 33.62
CA GLY A 310 -1.37 -11.35 33.64
C GLY A 310 -1.90 -11.02 32.26
N GLU A 311 -2.34 -9.76 32.09
CA GLU A 311 -2.96 -9.31 30.85
C GLU A 311 -1.95 -8.54 29.99
N TYR A 312 -1.86 -8.88 28.72
CA TYR A 312 -1.07 -8.16 27.73
C TYR A 312 -2.01 -7.40 26.79
N LEU A 313 -1.59 -6.21 26.35
CA LEU A 313 -2.27 -5.42 25.33
C LEU A 313 -1.28 -5.14 24.19
N TYR A 314 -1.63 -5.57 22.98
CA TYR A 314 -0.89 -5.23 21.77
C TYR A 314 -1.63 -4.17 20.96
N ALA A 315 -0.91 -3.14 20.56
CA ALA A 315 -1.45 -2.03 19.79
C ALA A 315 -0.44 -1.55 18.73
N VAL A 316 -0.95 -0.87 17.70
CA VAL A 316 -0.15 -0.29 16.62
C VAL A 316 -0.41 1.22 16.56
N HIS A 317 0.65 2.02 16.59
CA HIS A 317 0.57 3.47 16.54
C HIS A 317 1.03 4.01 15.18
N ASP A 318 0.28 4.94 14.59
CA ASP A 318 0.68 5.68 13.39
C ASP A 318 1.49 6.90 13.77
N TYR A 319 2.80 6.70 13.92
CA TYR A 319 3.73 7.76 14.28
C TYR A 319 3.83 8.83 13.19
N SER A 320 3.74 8.44 11.91
CA SER A 320 3.78 9.38 10.79
C SER A 320 2.68 10.43 10.88
N ASN A 321 1.47 10.04 11.31
CA ASN A 321 0.30 10.91 11.38
C ASN A 321 -0.13 11.26 12.81
N ARG A 322 0.71 11.02 13.81
CA ARG A 322 0.41 11.17 15.25
C ARG A 322 -0.21 12.51 15.68
N ARG A 323 -0.02 13.59 14.90
CA ARG A 323 -0.56 14.93 15.20
C ARG A 323 -1.88 15.25 14.51
N ASN A 324 -2.40 14.35 13.68
CA ASN A 324 -3.63 14.58 12.93
C ASN A 324 -4.74 13.62 13.38
N SER A 325 -5.62 14.10 14.26
CA SER A 325 -6.73 13.31 14.80
C SER A 325 -7.78 12.91 13.77
N SER A 326 -7.85 13.62 12.64
CA SER A 326 -8.73 13.28 11.52
C SER A 326 -8.07 12.37 10.48
N SER A 327 -6.81 11.99 10.66
CA SER A 327 -6.10 11.13 9.71
C SER A 327 -6.74 9.74 9.68
N LYS A 328 -6.96 9.23 8.47
CA LYS A 328 -7.35 7.85 8.21
C LYS A 328 -6.18 7.00 7.72
N ALA A 329 -4.96 7.54 7.72
CA ALA A 329 -3.78 6.87 7.15
C ALA A 329 -3.54 5.49 7.77
N LEU A 330 -3.63 5.38 9.11
CA LEU A 330 -3.58 4.08 9.80
C LEU A 330 -4.60 3.07 9.27
N SER A 331 -5.88 3.44 9.22
CA SER A 331 -6.96 2.57 8.74
C SER A 331 -6.82 2.18 7.25
N ARG A 332 -6.04 2.96 6.49
CA ARG A 332 -5.79 2.76 5.06
C ARG A 332 -4.40 2.18 4.77
N SER A 333 -3.65 1.81 5.80
CA SER A 333 -2.27 1.32 5.68
C SER A 333 -2.11 -0.11 5.20
N ASP A 334 -3.22 -0.84 5.06
CA ASP A 334 -3.24 -2.29 4.90
C ASP A 334 -2.49 -3.06 6.01
N ALA A 335 -2.29 -2.43 7.17
CA ALA A 335 -1.60 -3.03 8.30
C ALA A 335 -2.27 -4.36 8.71
N THR A 336 -1.42 -5.36 8.87
CA THR A 336 -1.78 -6.72 9.27
C THR A 336 -0.92 -7.14 10.44
N VAL A 337 -1.54 -7.73 11.46
CA VAL A 337 -0.87 -8.29 12.63
C VAL A 337 -1.09 -9.79 12.66
N GLN A 338 0.01 -10.55 12.63
CA GLN A 338 0.00 -12.01 12.70
C GLN A 338 0.65 -12.47 14.00
N ILE A 339 -0.01 -13.42 14.68
CA ILE A 339 0.48 -14.00 15.93
C ILE A 339 0.86 -15.45 15.69
N TYR A 340 2.10 -15.80 15.96
CA TYR A 340 2.65 -17.15 15.86
C TYR A 340 3.01 -17.69 17.24
N ALA A 341 2.83 -18.99 17.45
CA ALA A 341 3.40 -19.74 18.57
C ALA A 341 3.31 -21.24 18.24
N GLU A 342 4.14 -22.05 18.90
CA GLU A 342 4.17 -23.51 18.68
C GLU A 342 4.29 -23.88 17.18
N ASN A 343 5.18 -23.18 16.46
CA ASN A 343 5.45 -23.35 15.03
C ASN A 343 4.24 -23.21 14.10
N ARG A 344 3.22 -22.44 14.50
CA ARG A 344 2.04 -22.17 13.67
C ARG A 344 1.53 -20.74 13.83
N LEU A 345 0.78 -20.30 12.82
CA LEU A 345 -0.02 -19.09 12.89
C LEU A 345 -1.26 -19.34 13.79
N LEU A 346 -1.43 -18.54 14.84
CA LEU A 346 -2.57 -18.60 15.76
C LEU A 346 -3.71 -17.69 15.31
N LYS A 347 -3.41 -16.44 14.92
CA LYS A 347 -4.39 -15.42 14.56
C LYS A 347 -3.80 -14.41 13.57
N THR A 348 -4.68 -13.85 12.75
CA THR A 348 -4.41 -12.70 11.88
C THR A 348 -5.45 -11.62 12.17
N PHE A 349 -5.00 -10.39 12.31
CA PHE A 349 -5.83 -9.19 12.43
C PHE A 349 -5.50 -8.24 11.29
N LYS A 350 -6.53 -7.65 10.67
CA LYS A 350 -6.39 -6.59 9.67
C LYS A 350 -6.92 -5.30 10.27
N VAL A 351 -6.23 -4.18 10.03
CA VAL A 351 -6.66 -2.87 10.51
C VAL A 351 -8.08 -2.56 10.00
N PRO A 352 -9.01 -2.12 10.87
CA PRO A 352 -10.32 -1.65 10.46
C PRO A 352 -10.19 -0.51 9.44
N LYS A 353 -10.97 -0.56 8.35
CA LYS A 353 -10.87 0.40 7.24
C LYS A 353 -11.67 1.68 7.51
N ASP A 354 -11.15 2.80 7.02
CA ASP A 354 -11.82 4.12 7.00
C ASP A 354 -12.21 4.72 8.35
N HIS A 355 -11.48 4.37 9.40
CA HIS A 355 -11.62 4.97 10.72
C HIS A 355 -10.56 6.06 10.93
N PRO A 356 -10.94 7.27 11.38
CA PRO A 356 -9.96 8.27 11.79
C PRO A 356 -9.31 7.85 13.11
N GLY A 357 -8.02 8.12 13.25
CA GLY A 357 -7.25 7.82 14.45
C GLY A 357 -5.80 7.50 14.15
N ASN A 358 -4.99 7.45 15.20
CA ASN A 358 -3.57 7.13 15.15
C ASN A 358 -3.22 5.89 15.98
N MET A 359 -4.18 5.24 16.64
CA MET A 359 -3.92 4.06 17.47
C MET A 359 -4.86 2.93 17.08
N TRP A 360 -4.32 1.75 16.78
CA TRP A 360 -5.07 0.54 16.55
C TRP A 360 -4.83 -0.42 17.71
N GLN A 361 -5.80 -0.54 18.61
CA GLN A 361 -5.80 -1.57 19.65
C GLN A 361 -6.21 -2.90 19.01
N VAL A 362 -5.27 -3.85 18.95
CA VAL A 362 -5.44 -5.05 18.14
C VAL A 362 -6.10 -6.16 18.96
N PHE A 363 -5.45 -6.58 20.04
CA PHE A 363 -5.89 -7.69 20.89
C PHE A 363 -5.32 -7.59 22.30
N LYS A 364 -5.90 -8.38 23.19
CA LYS A 364 -5.35 -8.69 24.51
C LYS A 364 -5.01 -10.18 24.62
N ILE A 365 -3.99 -10.51 25.41
CA ILE A 365 -3.78 -11.87 25.90
C ILE A 365 -4.16 -11.87 27.37
N ASP A 366 -5.13 -12.70 27.76
CA ASP A 366 -5.52 -12.80 29.16
C ASP A 366 -4.60 -13.72 29.97
N LYS A 367 -4.85 -13.79 31.29
CA LYS A 367 -4.09 -14.64 32.22
C LYS A 367 -4.12 -16.14 31.90
N ASN A 368 -5.06 -16.59 31.07
CA ASN A 368 -5.18 -17.98 30.60
C ASN A 368 -4.57 -18.15 29.20
N HIS A 369 -3.84 -17.14 28.72
CA HIS A 369 -3.22 -17.08 27.41
C HIS A 369 -4.21 -17.11 26.22
N VAL A 370 -5.46 -16.69 26.46
CA VAL A 370 -6.46 -16.55 25.40
C VAL A 370 -6.29 -15.21 24.70
N ILE A 371 -6.21 -15.25 23.37
CA ILE A 371 -6.12 -14.05 22.51
C ILE A 371 -7.54 -13.52 22.29
N ASN A 372 -7.84 -12.38 22.91
CA ASN A 372 -9.13 -11.70 22.85
C ASN A 372 -9.05 -10.50 21.89
N PRO A 373 -9.84 -10.47 20.79
CA PRO A 373 -9.80 -9.37 19.84
C PRO A 373 -10.34 -8.07 20.45
N ILE A 374 -9.69 -6.94 20.15
CA ILE A 374 -10.26 -5.60 20.31
C ILE A 374 -10.59 -5.04 18.92
N ASN A 375 -9.59 -5.04 18.04
CA ASN A 375 -9.64 -4.60 16.66
C ASN A 375 -10.34 -3.24 16.44
N SER A 376 -9.88 -2.21 17.15
CA SER A 376 -10.48 -0.87 17.13
C SER A 376 -9.44 0.21 16.86
N VAL A 377 -9.79 1.18 16.01
CA VAL A 377 -8.98 2.37 15.73
C VAL A 377 -9.53 3.54 16.56
N THR A 378 -8.64 4.19 17.31
CA THR A 378 -8.93 5.34 18.17
C THR A 378 -7.88 6.42 17.94
N TRP A 379 -8.14 7.60 18.52
CA TRP A 379 -7.14 8.66 18.60
C TRP A 379 -6.60 8.78 20.02
N ILE A 380 -5.28 8.93 20.13
CA ILE A 380 -4.59 9.23 21.38
C ILE A 380 -3.69 10.46 21.20
N GLN A 381 -3.52 11.21 22.28
CA GLN A 381 -2.62 12.37 22.31
C GLN A 381 -1.18 11.98 22.65
N ASP A 382 -1.01 10.92 23.44
CA ASP A 382 0.25 10.49 24.01
C ASP A 382 0.36 8.96 23.89
N GLU A 383 1.35 8.49 23.12
CA GLU A 383 1.57 7.07 22.86
C GLU A 383 1.96 6.27 24.10
N GLN A 384 2.41 6.95 25.17
CA GLN A 384 2.68 6.33 26.47
C GLN A 384 1.39 6.02 27.24
N LYS A 385 0.27 6.64 26.85
CA LYS A 385 -1.04 6.47 27.46
C LYS A 385 -1.97 5.79 26.47
N MET A 386 -1.81 4.47 26.38
CA MET A 386 -2.63 3.59 25.53
C MET A 386 -4.09 3.45 25.97
N GLN A 387 -4.47 4.12 27.06
CA GLN A 387 -5.79 4.11 27.69
C GLN A 387 -6.28 5.54 27.92
#